data_AF-A0A9W8QCL1-F1
#
_entry.id   AF-A0A9W8QCL1-F1
#
_cell.length_a   1.000
_cell.length_b   1.000
_cell.length_c   1.000
_cell.angle_alpha   90.00
_cell.angle_beta   90.00
_cell.angle_gamma   90.00
#
_symmetry.space_group_name_H-M   'P 1'
#
loop_
_entity.id
_entity.type
_entity.pdbx_description
1 polymer ?
#
loop_
_entity_poly.entity_id
_entity_poly.type
_entity_poly.pdbx_seq_one_letter_code
_entity_poly.pdbx_strand_id
1 'polypeptide(L)'
;MRHVKMAASIRHGSTMLRRIAMQGPTSARCFTTSTTNLADRRGPKPAPRVNPLIGGIQSKPQEPAAPAPAKPDIQSILRPPPPPPPKSASNAAKHSSSPSDNAPAHTYSATSKALPFELDVTSILSTKAADYGRSLQQEDPLTRPRVRSAAATGRTIFVRAAQPGPNSAPTVRSALAMLGRLVKNQHVKNKYHSQKAHERPGLKRKRLRSERWRSRFKDGFCAAYARVHELRKQGW
;
A
#
# COMPACT_ATOMS: atom_id res chain seq x y z
N MET A 1 -42.80 53.51 -1.08
CA MET A 1 -42.49 52.08 -0.85
C MET A 1 -42.71 51.31 -2.15
N ARG A 2 -41.80 50.36 -2.44
CA ARG A 2 -41.81 49.37 -3.54
C ARG A 2 -41.29 49.85 -4.91
N HIS A 3 -39.96 49.82 -5.02
CA HIS A 3 -39.25 49.56 -6.26
C HIS A 3 -39.58 48.15 -6.78
N VAL A 4 -39.87 48.02 -8.07
CA VAL A 4 -39.73 46.74 -8.80
C VAL A 4 -38.95 47.00 -10.09
N LYS A 5 -37.79 46.34 -10.19
CA LYS A 5 -36.86 46.36 -11.31
C LYS A 5 -37.44 45.61 -12.50
N MET A 6 -37.43 46.26 -13.67
CA MET A 6 -37.52 45.61 -14.99
C MET A 6 -36.22 44.85 -15.25
N ALA A 7 -36.30 43.56 -15.62
CA ALA A 7 -35.17 42.78 -16.12
C ALA A 7 -35.48 42.33 -17.55
N ALA A 8 -34.79 42.92 -18.52
CA ALA A 8 -34.89 42.58 -19.93
C ALA A 8 -34.14 41.27 -20.21
N SER A 9 -34.82 40.31 -20.84
CA SER A 9 -34.25 39.06 -21.35
C SER A 9 -33.65 39.31 -22.73
N ILE A 10 -32.32 39.33 -22.82
CA ILE A 10 -31.60 39.46 -24.09
C ILE A 10 -31.17 38.08 -24.57
N ARG A 11 -31.89 37.55 -25.56
CA ARG A 11 -31.52 36.38 -26.35
C ARG A 11 -30.63 36.82 -27.50
N HIS A 12 -29.33 36.54 -27.43
CA HIS A 12 -28.44 36.63 -28.59
C HIS A 12 -28.32 35.25 -29.25
N GLY A 13 -29.11 35.04 -30.30
CA GLY A 13 -28.81 34.03 -31.31
C GLY A 13 -27.68 34.55 -32.20
N SER A 14 -26.55 33.84 -32.22
CA SER A 14 -25.43 34.13 -33.12
C SER A 14 -25.42 33.08 -34.23
N THR A 15 -25.95 33.47 -35.39
CA THR A 15 -25.77 32.79 -36.67
C THR A 15 -24.46 33.28 -37.28
N MET A 16 -23.50 32.39 -37.49
CA MET A 16 -22.33 32.68 -38.32
C MET A 16 -22.22 31.68 -39.47
N LEU A 17 -22.35 32.24 -40.67
CA LEU A 17 -22.14 31.64 -41.98
C LEU A 17 -20.73 31.05 -42.13
N ARG A 18 -20.67 30.01 -42.97
CA ARG A 18 -19.47 29.38 -43.52
C ARG A 18 -18.58 30.37 -44.28
N ARG A 19 -17.25 30.20 -44.17
CA ARG A 19 -16.32 30.52 -45.25
C ARG A 19 -15.29 29.39 -45.38
N ILE A 20 -15.21 28.85 -46.59
CA ILE A 20 -14.25 27.85 -47.05
C ILE A 20 -12.90 28.56 -47.25
N ALA A 21 -11.84 28.03 -46.67
CA ALA A 21 -10.46 28.35 -47.03
C ALA A 21 -9.67 27.04 -47.12
N MET A 22 -9.10 26.82 -48.29
CA MET A 22 -8.26 25.69 -48.68
C MET A 22 -7.05 25.57 -47.74
N GLN A 23 -6.98 24.50 -46.96
CA GLN A 23 -5.80 24.15 -46.17
C GLN A 23 -4.96 23.14 -46.94
N GLY A 24 -3.85 23.61 -47.51
CA GLY A 24 -2.75 22.73 -47.93
C GLY A 24 -2.16 22.02 -46.69
N PRO A 25 -1.64 20.79 -46.82
CA PRO A 25 -1.11 20.07 -45.69
C PRO A 25 0.30 20.55 -45.33
N THR A 26 0.44 21.53 -44.44
CA THR A 26 1.68 21.71 -43.66
C THR A 26 1.61 20.83 -42.41
N SER A 27 1.93 19.55 -42.56
CA SER A 27 2.11 18.64 -41.44
C SER A 27 3.59 18.30 -41.30
N ALA A 28 4.29 19.06 -40.45
CA ALA A 28 5.50 18.57 -39.81
C ALA A 28 5.15 17.35 -38.95
N ARG A 29 5.41 16.15 -39.49
CA ARG A 29 5.43 14.86 -38.78
C ARG A 29 6.52 13.97 -39.36
N CYS A 30 7.76 14.25 -38.99
CA CYS A 30 8.81 13.23 -39.02
C CYS A 30 8.50 12.19 -37.92
N PHE A 31 8.87 10.93 -38.17
CA PHE A 31 8.49 9.69 -37.47
C PHE A 31 7.27 8.96 -38.04
N THR A 32 7.36 8.56 -39.31
CA THR A 32 6.65 7.40 -39.83
C THR A 32 7.52 6.15 -39.59
N THR A 33 7.00 5.14 -38.89
CA THR A 33 7.60 3.80 -38.87
C THR A 33 6.89 2.97 -39.92
N SER A 34 7.30 3.09 -41.19
CA SER A 34 6.93 2.10 -42.20
C SER A 34 7.65 0.80 -41.86
N THR A 35 6.87 -0.23 -41.54
CA THR A 35 7.36 -1.61 -41.44
C THR A 35 7.69 -2.10 -42.84
N THR A 36 8.96 -1.98 -43.25
CA THR A 36 9.43 -2.60 -44.49
C THR A 36 9.72 -4.08 -44.24
N ASN A 37 9.22 -4.91 -45.16
CA ASN A 37 9.31 -6.37 -45.18
C ASN A 37 10.76 -6.87 -44.99
N LEU A 38 10.92 -7.89 -44.14
CA LEU A 38 12.19 -8.49 -43.72
C LEU A 38 12.73 -9.55 -44.71
N ALA A 39 12.36 -9.49 -45.98
CA ALA A 39 12.71 -10.55 -46.95
C ALA A 39 13.98 -10.25 -47.77
N ASP A 40 14.38 -8.98 -47.96
CA ASP A 40 15.47 -8.63 -48.87
C ASP A 40 16.56 -7.83 -48.18
N ARG A 41 17.49 -8.49 -47.46
CA ARG A 41 18.88 -8.01 -47.24
C ARG A 41 19.85 -9.16 -46.92
N ARG A 42 20.28 -9.91 -47.95
CA ARG A 42 21.63 -10.52 -47.94
C ARG A 42 22.63 -9.49 -48.47
N GLY A 43 23.01 -8.53 -47.62
CA GLY A 43 24.12 -7.61 -47.87
C GLY A 43 25.22 -7.82 -46.82
N PRO A 44 26.51 -7.56 -47.15
CA PRO A 44 27.61 -7.75 -46.21
C PRO A 44 27.46 -6.83 -44.98
N LYS A 45 27.82 -7.37 -43.81
CA LYS A 45 27.70 -6.72 -42.49
C LYS A 45 28.45 -5.36 -42.48
N PRO A 46 27.83 -4.27 -41.98
CA PRO A 46 28.57 -3.02 -41.77
C PRO A 46 29.55 -3.15 -40.60
N ALA A 47 30.72 -2.52 -40.76
CA ALA A 47 31.78 -2.51 -39.76
C ALA A 47 31.33 -1.89 -38.41
N PRO A 48 31.91 -2.33 -37.28
CA PRO A 48 31.54 -1.82 -35.97
C PRO A 48 31.90 -0.33 -35.84
N ARG A 49 30.90 0.51 -35.49
CA ARG A 49 31.12 1.91 -35.15
C ARG A 49 31.84 2.01 -33.81
N VAL A 50 33.11 2.38 -33.83
CA VAL A 50 33.89 2.78 -32.65
C VAL A 50 33.63 4.26 -32.35
N ASN A 51 33.35 4.57 -31.09
CA ASN A 51 33.08 5.92 -30.60
C ASN A 51 34.41 6.65 -30.32
N PRO A 52 34.71 7.78 -30.97
CA PRO A 52 36.01 8.46 -30.84
C PRO A 52 36.23 9.17 -29.49
N LEU A 53 35.25 9.17 -28.58
CA LEU A 53 35.38 9.77 -27.24
C LEU A 53 35.97 8.84 -26.17
N ILE A 54 36.24 7.57 -26.49
CA ILE A 54 36.86 6.61 -25.55
C ILE A 54 38.30 6.45 -25.99
N GLY A 55 39.19 7.26 -25.38
CA GLY A 55 40.63 7.13 -25.53
C GLY A 55 41.10 5.71 -25.20
N GLY A 56 42.10 5.23 -25.96
CA GLY A 56 42.61 3.87 -25.91
C GLY A 56 43.00 3.42 -24.51
N ILE A 57 42.30 2.41 -24.02
CA ILE A 57 42.66 1.71 -22.79
C ILE A 57 43.75 0.71 -23.18
N GLN A 58 45.00 1.09 -22.92
CA GLN A 58 46.13 0.15 -22.91
C GLN A 58 45.84 -0.95 -21.89
N SER A 59 45.80 -2.20 -22.33
CA SER A 59 45.74 -3.37 -21.44
C SER A 59 47.08 -3.50 -20.72
N LYS A 60 47.11 -3.26 -19.40
CA LYS A 60 48.27 -3.50 -18.55
C LYS A 60 48.63 -5.00 -18.54
N PRO A 61 49.92 -5.38 -18.62
CA PRO A 61 50.35 -6.79 -18.56
C PRO A 61 49.99 -7.50 -17.25
N GLN A 62 49.68 -8.79 -17.40
CA GLN A 62 49.23 -9.74 -16.40
C GLN A 62 50.36 -10.11 -15.41
N GLU A 63 50.11 -9.94 -14.11
CA GLU A 63 50.98 -10.36 -13.00
C GLU A 63 50.36 -11.63 -12.34
N PRO A 64 51.16 -12.65 -11.96
CA PRO A 64 50.66 -13.97 -11.61
C PRO A 64 49.95 -14.07 -10.24
N ALA A 65 49.11 -15.10 -10.15
CA ALA A 65 48.09 -15.34 -9.14
C ALA A 65 48.60 -15.47 -7.70
N ALA A 66 47.90 -14.82 -6.76
CA ALA A 66 47.93 -15.06 -5.32
C ALA A 66 46.50 -15.44 -4.83
N PRO A 67 46.38 -16.24 -3.75
CA PRO A 67 45.24 -17.11 -3.49
C PRO A 67 43.98 -16.38 -2.99
N ALA A 68 42.82 -16.94 -3.34
CA ALA A 68 41.49 -16.40 -3.07
C ALA A 68 41.16 -16.28 -1.56
N PRO A 69 40.57 -15.15 -1.11
CA PRO A 69 39.95 -15.09 0.21
C PRO A 69 38.62 -15.85 0.22
N ALA A 70 38.44 -16.65 1.27
CA ALA A 70 37.31 -17.52 1.50
C ALA A 70 35.95 -16.79 1.48
N LYS A 71 34.96 -17.42 0.87
CA LYS A 71 33.55 -17.00 0.86
C LYS A 71 33.00 -17.04 2.29
N PRO A 72 32.33 -15.99 2.81
CA PRO A 72 31.63 -16.10 4.08
C PRO A 72 30.40 -17.01 3.93
N ASP A 73 30.29 -17.94 4.85
CA ASP A 73 29.26 -18.97 4.96
C ASP A 73 27.85 -18.36 5.10
N ILE A 74 26.96 -18.68 4.17
CA ILE A 74 25.60 -18.10 4.04
C ILE A 74 24.62 -18.73 5.06
N GLN A 75 25.07 -19.71 5.86
CA GLN A 75 24.20 -20.49 6.74
C GLN A 75 23.80 -19.79 8.06
N SER A 76 24.39 -18.63 8.38
CA SER A 76 24.09 -17.91 9.63
C SER A 76 22.82 -17.03 9.59
N ILE A 77 22.23 -16.77 8.41
CA ILE A 77 21.16 -15.76 8.24
C ILE A 77 19.75 -16.30 8.59
N LEU A 78 19.58 -17.59 8.91
CA LEU A 78 18.26 -18.21 9.07
C LEU A 78 17.84 -18.56 10.52
N ARG A 79 18.56 -18.15 11.56
CA ARG A 79 18.11 -18.39 12.95
C ARG A 79 17.35 -17.18 13.48
N PRO A 80 16.04 -17.32 13.82
CA PRO A 80 15.36 -16.27 14.58
C PRO A 80 16.02 -16.15 15.96
N PRO A 81 16.16 -14.92 16.50
CA PRO A 81 16.72 -14.75 17.84
C PRO A 81 15.84 -15.48 18.87
N PRO A 82 16.44 -16.07 19.92
CA PRO A 82 15.69 -16.69 20.99
C PRO A 82 14.75 -15.65 21.64
N PRO A 83 13.54 -16.05 22.08
CA PRO A 83 12.63 -15.13 22.74
C PRO A 83 13.29 -14.56 24.01
N PRO A 84 13.04 -13.28 24.34
CA PRO A 84 13.54 -12.71 25.59
C PRO A 84 12.97 -13.50 26.78
N PRO A 85 13.74 -13.69 27.87
CA PRO A 85 13.22 -14.29 29.08
C PRO A 85 12.02 -13.46 29.57
N PRO A 86 11.00 -14.10 30.19
CA PRO A 86 9.91 -13.37 30.79
C PRO A 86 10.51 -12.36 31.79
N LYS A 87 10.10 -11.09 31.68
CA LYS A 87 10.45 -10.08 32.68
C LYS A 87 10.06 -10.66 34.02
N SER A 88 11.05 -10.91 34.88
CA SER A 88 10.81 -11.26 36.27
C SER A 88 9.75 -10.31 36.80
N ALA A 89 8.57 -10.85 37.10
CA ALA A 89 7.51 -10.10 37.74
C ALA A 89 8.10 -9.61 39.06
N SER A 90 8.54 -8.35 39.07
CA SER A 90 8.86 -7.62 40.29
C SER A 90 7.65 -7.75 41.18
N ASN A 91 7.80 -8.55 42.24
CA ASN A 91 6.89 -8.73 43.36
C ASN A 91 5.52 -8.10 43.11
N ALA A 92 4.58 -8.90 42.57
CA ALA A 92 3.19 -8.65 42.87
C ALA A 92 3.13 -8.69 44.40
N ALA A 93 3.09 -7.49 44.99
CA ALA A 93 2.99 -7.31 46.41
C ALA A 93 1.85 -8.21 46.86
N LYS A 94 2.20 -9.25 47.63
CA LYS A 94 1.26 -9.93 48.49
C LYS A 94 0.72 -8.83 49.37
N HIS A 95 -0.40 -8.22 48.99
CA HIS A 95 -1.30 -7.61 49.95
C HIS A 95 -1.92 -8.79 50.70
N SER A 96 -1.13 -9.37 51.60
CA SER A 96 -1.66 -9.97 52.79
C SER A 96 -2.40 -8.86 53.51
N SER A 97 -3.71 -8.78 53.32
CA SER A 97 -4.57 -8.12 54.29
C SER A 97 -4.52 -8.98 55.56
N SER A 98 -3.43 -8.83 56.32
CA SER A 98 -3.51 -8.96 57.77
C SER A 98 -4.62 -8.00 58.21
N PRO A 99 -5.65 -8.45 58.97
CA PRO A 99 -6.62 -7.54 59.53
C PRO A 99 -5.84 -6.51 60.36
N SER A 100 -5.86 -5.26 59.93
CA SER A 100 -5.43 -4.17 60.80
C SER A 100 -6.48 -4.09 61.90
N ASP A 101 -6.17 -4.60 63.09
CA ASP A 101 -7.00 -4.47 64.29
C ASP A 101 -7.12 -3.01 64.81
N ASN A 102 -6.97 -2.02 63.94
CA ASN A 102 -6.97 -0.60 64.34
C ASN A 102 -7.39 0.38 63.21
N ALA A 103 -8.42 0.01 62.44
CA ALA A 103 -9.23 0.99 61.69
C ALA A 103 -10.58 1.15 62.42
N PRO A 104 -11.18 2.36 62.47
CA PRO A 104 -12.46 2.54 63.15
C PRO A 104 -13.46 1.53 62.59
N ALA A 105 -14.12 0.78 63.45
CA ALA A 105 -15.12 -0.20 63.09
C ALA A 105 -16.19 0.49 62.22
N HIS A 106 -16.04 0.40 60.90
CA HIS A 106 -17.03 0.93 59.99
C HIS A 106 -18.31 0.14 60.24
N THR A 107 -19.40 0.85 60.53
CA THR A 107 -20.72 0.27 60.83
C THR A 107 -21.25 -0.64 59.72
N TYR A 108 -20.63 -0.56 58.53
CA TYR A 108 -20.89 -1.43 57.39
C TYR A 108 -19.59 -2.14 56.99
N SER A 109 -19.51 -3.44 57.27
CA SER A 109 -18.48 -4.33 56.73
C SER A 109 -19.13 -5.19 55.65
N ALA A 110 -18.62 -5.12 54.41
CA ALA A 110 -19.15 -5.88 53.28
C ALA A 110 -19.05 -7.40 53.44
N THR A 111 -18.38 -7.87 54.50
CA THR A 111 -18.17 -9.29 54.83
C THR A 111 -18.80 -9.68 56.18
N SER A 112 -19.55 -8.79 56.84
CA SER A 112 -20.19 -9.13 58.12
C SER A 112 -21.37 -10.08 57.91
N LYS A 113 -21.36 -11.23 58.59
CA LYS A 113 -22.39 -12.29 58.56
C LYS A 113 -23.79 -11.88 59.09
N ALA A 114 -23.98 -10.60 59.40
CA ALA A 114 -25.20 -10.06 60.02
C ALA A 114 -26.26 -9.58 59.00
N LEU A 115 -25.97 -9.62 57.70
CA LEU A 115 -26.95 -9.35 56.65
C LEU A 115 -27.66 -10.66 56.25
N PRO A 116 -28.97 -10.63 55.92
CA PRO A 116 -29.76 -11.83 55.59
C PRO A 116 -29.33 -12.53 54.27
N PHE A 117 -28.29 -12.05 53.61
CA PHE A 117 -27.68 -12.68 52.44
C PHE A 117 -26.16 -12.52 52.49
N GLU A 118 -25.44 -13.64 52.40
CA GLU A 118 -23.97 -13.72 52.39
C GLU A 118 -23.46 -13.39 50.98
N LEU A 119 -23.00 -12.15 50.76
CA LEU A 119 -22.32 -11.76 49.52
C LEU A 119 -20.86 -12.20 49.57
N ASP A 120 -20.59 -13.46 49.23
CA ASP A 120 -19.23 -13.92 49.03
C ASP A 120 -18.67 -13.41 47.70
N VAL A 121 -17.82 -12.37 47.80
CA VAL A 121 -17.13 -11.76 46.67
C VAL A 121 -16.31 -12.79 45.89
N THR A 122 -15.80 -13.83 46.57
CA THR A 122 -15.01 -14.88 45.91
C THR A 122 -15.90 -15.78 45.04
N SER A 123 -17.09 -16.15 45.52
CA SER A 123 -18.10 -16.86 44.73
C SER A 123 -18.55 -16.05 43.51
N ILE A 124 -18.81 -14.74 43.66
CA ILE A 124 -19.20 -13.85 42.57
C ILE A 124 -18.07 -13.73 41.53
N LEU A 125 -16.83 -13.58 41.99
CA LEU A 125 -15.67 -13.51 41.10
C LEU A 125 -15.44 -14.85 40.40
N SER A 126 -15.63 -15.97 41.10
CA SER A 126 -15.52 -17.32 40.56
C SER A 126 -16.58 -17.60 39.49
N THR A 127 -17.85 -17.25 39.74
CA THR A 127 -18.92 -17.39 38.75
C THR A 127 -18.67 -16.49 37.54
N LYS A 128 -18.33 -15.22 37.75
CA LYS A 128 -18.00 -14.31 36.63
C LYS A 128 -16.75 -14.75 35.87
N ALA A 129 -15.74 -15.29 36.54
CA ALA A 129 -14.54 -15.84 35.91
C ALA A 129 -14.85 -17.12 35.14
N ALA A 130 -15.75 -17.97 35.64
CA ALA A 130 -16.22 -19.17 34.94
C ALA A 130 -17.05 -18.81 33.70
N ASP A 131 -17.95 -17.83 33.80
CA ASP A 131 -18.74 -17.34 32.66
C ASP A 131 -17.87 -16.64 31.62
N TYR A 132 -16.91 -15.83 32.05
CA TYR A 132 -15.91 -15.24 31.17
C TYR A 132 -15.03 -16.31 30.52
N GLY A 133 -14.61 -17.32 31.30
CA GLY A 133 -13.89 -18.49 30.82
C GLY A 133 -14.66 -19.27 29.77
N ARG A 134 -15.99 -19.42 29.91
CA ARG A 134 -16.88 -20.01 28.89
C ARG A 134 -17.00 -19.12 27.64
N SER A 135 -17.07 -17.80 27.80
CA SER A 135 -17.12 -16.86 26.67
C SER A 135 -15.80 -16.80 25.88
N LEU A 136 -14.68 -17.06 26.55
CA LEU A 136 -13.34 -17.18 25.95
C LEU A 136 -13.02 -18.60 25.49
N GLN A 137 -13.73 -19.62 26.02
CA GLN A 137 -13.58 -20.99 25.57
C GLN A 137 -13.91 -21.00 24.10
N GLN A 138 -12.84 -21.15 23.35
CA GLN A 138 -12.78 -21.36 21.94
C GLN A 138 -13.80 -22.42 21.55
N GLU A 139 -15.00 -21.96 21.16
CA GLU A 139 -16.02 -22.77 20.51
C GLU A 139 -15.32 -23.73 19.55
N ASP A 140 -15.71 -25.00 19.58
CA ASP A 140 -15.07 -26.04 18.77
C ASP A 140 -14.90 -25.49 17.35
N PRO A 141 -13.65 -25.42 16.82
CA PRO A 141 -13.39 -24.81 15.52
C PRO A 141 -14.13 -25.52 14.37
N LEU A 142 -14.75 -26.67 14.60
CA LEU A 142 -15.67 -27.37 13.70
C LEU A 142 -17.11 -26.83 13.76
N THR A 143 -17.55 -26.27 14.89
CA THR A 143 -18.91 -25.74 15.11
C THR A 143 -19.08 -24.31 14.60
N ARG A 144 -17.98 -23.56 14.47
CA ARG A 144 -18.01 -22.20 13.90
C ARG A 144 -18.26 -22.20 12.38
N PRO A 145 -18.97 -21.19 11.83
CA PRO A 145 -19.09 -21.03 10.39
C PRO A 145 -17.70 -20.85 9.76
N ARG A 146 -17.38 -21.66 8.73
CA ARG A 146 -16.08 -21.62 8.05
C ARG A 146 -15.91 -20.30 7.28
N VAL A 147 -15.14 -19.37 7.83
CA VAL A 147 -14.76 -18.14 7.13
C VAL A 147 -13.88 -18.51 5.92
N ARG A 148 -14.28 -18.05 4.73
CA ARG A 148 -13.51 -18.30 3.50
C ARG A 148 -12.25 -17.42 3.53
N SER A 149 -11.09 -18.03 3.77
CA SER A 149 -9.76 -17.39 3.70
C SER A 149 -9.18 -17.47 2.28
N ALA A 150 -9.90 -16.95 1.29
CA ALA A 150 -9.42 -16.90 -0.09
C ALA A 150 -8.75 -15.55 -0.41
N ALA A 151 -7.96 -15.49 -1.48
CA ALA A 151 -7.39 -14.23 -1.97
C ALA A 151 -8.45 -13.17 -2.34
N ALA A 152 -9.71 -13.59 -2.56
CA ALA A 152 -10.85 -12.70 -2.79
C ALA A 152 -11.28 -11.94 -1.53
N THR A 153 -11.07 -12.52 -0.34
CA THR A 153 -11.49 -11.95 0.94
C THR A 153 -10.83 -10.59 1.19
N GLY A 154 -9.54 -10.44 0.87
CA GLY A 154 -8.82 -9.16 0.95
C GLY A 154 -9.16 -8.12 -0.13
N ARG A 155 -10.07 -8.44 -1.06
CA ARG A 155 -10.59 -7.52 -2.10
C ARG A 155 -12.10 -7.32 -2.00
N THR A 156 -12.71 -7.77 -0.91
CA THR A 156 -14.14 -7.64 -0.68
C THR A 156 -14.43 -6.33 0.04
N ILE A 157 -15.45 -5.61 -0.42
CA ILE A 157 -15.93 -4.38 0.23
C ILE A 157 -17.38 -4.59 0.62
N PHE A 158 -17.68 -4.39 1.89
CA PHE A 158 -19.02 -4.56 2.43
C PHE A 158 -19.85 -3.30 2.22
N VAL A 159 -21.09 -3.44 1.78
CA VAL A 159 -22.02 -2.29 1.71
C VAL A 159 -22.78 -2.23 3.04
N ARG A 160 -22.49 -1.21 3.85
CA ARG A 160 -23.09 -0.99 5.17
C ARG A 160 -23.40 0.49 5.33
N ALA A 161 -24.67 0.83 5.56
CA ALA A 161 -25.11 2.22 5.72
C ALA A 161 -24.54 2.88 6.99
N ALA A 162 -24.31 2.11 8.04
CA ALA A 162 -23.71 2.58 9.29
C ALA A 162 -22.19 2.69 9.20
N GLN A 163 -21.63 3.72 9.87
CA GLN A 163 -20.21 4.06 10.06
C GLN A 163 -19.23 3.30 9.15
N PRO A 164 -18.81 3.92 8.03
CA PRO A 164 -17.88 3.32 7.10
C PRO A 164 -16.52 3.02 7.76
N GLY A 165 -16.24 1.74 8.02
CA GLY A 165 -14.91 1.24 8.30
C GLY A 165 -14.05 1.09 7.02
N PRO A 166 -12.77 0.69 7.15
CA PRO A 166 -11.80 0.70 6.05
C PRO A 166 -12.16 -0.18 4.84
N ASN A 167 -12.96 -1.24 5.05
CA ASN A 167 -13.44 -2.15 4.00
C ASN A 167 -14.97 -2.09 3.83
N SER A 168 -15.60 -0.96 4.16
CA SER A 168 -17.05 -0.81 4.02
C SER A 168 -17.46 0.54 3.45
N ALA A 169 -18.51 0.53 2.62
CA ALA A 169 -19.06 1.74 2.00
C ALA A 169 -20.56 1.88 2.31
N PRO A 170 -21.06 3.12 2.43
CA PRO A 170 -22.48 3.37 2.71
C PRO A 170 -23.40 3.05 1.53
N THR A 171 -22.92 3.20 0.30
CA THR A 171 -23.71 2.97 -0.93
C THR A 171 -22.98 2.03 -1.88
N VAL A 172 -23.73 1.32 -2.73
CA VAL A 172 -23.17 0.43 -3.76
C VAL A 172 -22.24 1.17 -4.71
N ARG A 173 -22.60 2.41 -5.11
CA ARG A 173 -21.75 3.25 -5.95
C ARG A 173 -20.40 3.54 -5.29
N SER A 174 -20.40 3.89 -4.00
CA SER A 174 -19.17 4.13 -3.25
C SER A 174 -18.35 2.84 -3.12
N ALA A 175 -19.01 1.70 -2.87
CA ALA A 175 -18.35 0.40 -2.78
C ALA A 175 -17.66 0.02 -4.09
N LEU A 176 -18.32 0.19 -5.24
CA LEU A 176 -17.72 -0.06 -6.55
C LEU A 176 -16.55 0.88 -6.86
N ALA A 177 -16.67 2.17 -6.50
CA ALA A 177 -15.57 3.13 -6.66
C ALA A 177 -14.36 2.76 -5.79
N MET A 178 -14.58 2.37 -4.54
CA MET A 178 -13.53 1.88 -3.65
C MET A 178 -12.90 0.60 -4.17
N LEU A 179 -13.71 -0.34 -4.68
CA LEU A 179 -13.21 -1.59 -5.27
C LEU A 179 -12.31 -1.28 -6.47
N GLY A 180 -12.71 -0.35 -7.32
CA GLY A 180 -11.88 0.14 -8.42
C GLY A 180 -10.54 0.72 -7.97
N ARG A 181 -10.51 1.48 -6.86
CA ARG A 181 -9.27 1.99 -6.25
C ARG A 181 -8.40 0.86 -5.70
N LEU A 182 -8.98 -0.10 -4.97
CA LEU A 182 -8.25 -1.26 -4.43
C LEU A 182 -7.59 -2.08 -5.53
N VAL A 183 -8.31 -2.37 -6.62
CA VAL A 183 -7.81 -3.14 -7.77
C VAL A 183 -6.65 -2.40 -8.47
N LYS A 184 -6.73 -1.07 -8.57
CA LYS A 184 -5.66 -0.22 -9.13
C LYS A 184 -4.42 -0.22 -8.24
N ASN A 185 -4.58 0.01 -6.94
CA ASN A 185 -3.48 0.05 -5.97
C ASN A 185 -2.73 -1.29 -5.87
N GLN A 186 -3.45 -2.41 -5.97
CA GLN A 186 -2.83 -3.74 -5.98
C GLN A 186 -2.25 -4.15 -7.35
N HIS A 187 -2.37 -3.29 -8.36
CA HIS A 187 -1.91 -3.51 -9.73
C HIS A 187 -2.40 -4.82 -10.37
N VAL A 188 -3.64 -5.24 -10.08
CA VAL A 188 -4.19 -6.53 -10.53
C VAL A 188 -4.21 -6.62 -12.06
N LYS A 189 -4.64 -5.55 -12.74
CA LYS A 189 -4.65 -5.49 -14.21
C LYS A 189 -3.26 -5.67 -14.80
N ASN A 190 -2.24 -5.02 -14.23
CA ASN A 190 -0.87 -5.14 -14.73
C ASN A 190 -0.33 -6.56 -14.54
N LYS A 191 -0.61 -7.16 -13.37
CA LYS A 191 -0.25 -8.56 -13.09
C LYS A 191 -0.88 -9.51 -14.10
N TYR A 192 -2.18 -9.38 -14.36
CA TYR A 192 -2.88 -10.17 -15.37
C TYR A 192 -2.22 -10.10 -16.75
N HIS A 193 -1.94 -8.89 -17.24
CA HIS A 193 -1.29 -8.72 -18.56
C HIS A 193 0.14 -9.28 -18.58
N SER A 194 0.89 -9.12 -17.48
CA SER A 194 2.26 -9.64 -17.36
C SER A 194 2.32 -11.18 -17.24
N GLN A 195 1.23 -11.81 -16.80
CA GLN A 195 1.13 -13.26 -16.65
C GLN A 195 0.55 -13.92 -17.90
N LYS A 196 -0.14 -13.17 -18.77
CA LYS A 196 -0.74 -13.69 -20.01
C LYS A 196 0.28 -14.36 -20.94
N ALA A 197 1.52 -13.86 -20.96
CA ALA A 197 2.60 -14.43 -21.75
C ALA A 197 3.88 -14.56 -20.90
N HIS A 198 4.69 -15.58 -21.20
CA HIS A 198 5.99 -15.73 -20.55
C HIS A 198 6.96 -14.64 -21.02
N GLU A 199 7.36 -13.76 -20.10
CA GLU A 199 8.46 -12.82 -20.30
C GLU A 199 9.78 -13.46 -19.86
N ARG A 200 10.74 -13.57 -20.79
CA ARG A 200 12.08 -14.07 -20.48
C ARG A 200 12.73 -13.23 -19.36
N PRO A 201 13.47 -13.83 -18.42
CA PRO A 201 14.01 -13.12 -17.26
C PRO A 201 14.94 -11.94 -17.63
N GLY A 202 15.72 -12.07 -18.70
CA GLY A 202 16.57 -10.97 -19.19
C GLY A 202 15.76 -9.76 -19.70
N LEU A 203 14.64 -10.01 -20.39
CA LEU A 203 13.77 -8.95 -20.89
C LEU A 203 13.03 -8.27 -19.73
N LYS A 204 12.55 -9.06 -18.76
CA LYS A 204 11.93 -8.57 -17.53
C LYS A 204 12.86 -7.66 -16.74
N ARG A 205 14.13 -8.03 -16.58
CA ARG A 205 15.14 -7.18 -15.90
C ARG A 205 15.33 -5.84 -16.62
N LYS A 206 15.43 -5.86 -17.96
CA LYS A 206 15.56 -4.63 -18.78
C LYS A 206 14.34 -3.73 -18.64
N ARG A 207 13.13 -4.29 -18.73
CA ARG A 207 11.87 -3.57 -18.53
C ARG A 207 11.79 -2.93 -17.15
N LEU A 208 12.01 -3.71 -16.09
CA LEU A 208 11.96 -3.22 -14.70
C LEU A 208 13.01 -2.14 -14.43
N ARG A 209 14.22 -2.26 -15.01
CA ARG A 209 15.26 -1.22 -14.89
C ARG A 209 14.79 0.10 -15.50
N SER A 210 14.25 0.04 -16.72
CA SER A 210 13.74 1.23 -17.42
C SER A 210 12.52 1.83 -16.71
N GLU A 211 11.59 1.00 -16.22
CA GLU A 211 10.40 1.42 -15.48
C GLU A 211 10.76 2.15 -14.18
N ARG A 212 11.68 1.57 -13.37
CA ARG A 212 12.17 2.21 -12.14
C ARG A 212 12.87 3.54 -12.41
N TRP A 213 13.67 3.60 -13.48
CA TRP A 213 14.34 4.84 -13.87
C TRP A 213 13.33 5.93 -14.26
N ARG A 214 12.33 5.59 -15.08
CA ARG A 214 11.26 6.53 -15.46
C ARG A 214 10.47 7.03 -14.24
N SER A 215 10.19 6.16 -13.28
CA SER A 215 9.52 6.55 -12.02
C SER A 215 10.36 7.58 -11.27
N ARG A 216 11.63 7.24 -10.99
CA ARG A 216 12.53 8.14 -10.25
C ARG A 216 12.77 9.47 -10.97
N PHE A 217 12.92 9.42 -12.29
CA PHE A 217 13.06 10.62 -13.12
C PHE A 217 11.82 11.50 -13.03
N LYS A 218 10.62 10.91 -13.16
CA LYS A 218 9.35 11.64 -13.03
C LYS A 218 9.21 12.27 -11.65
N ASP A 219 9.54 11.53 -10.59
CA ASP A 219 9.45 12.03 -9.22
C ASP A 219 10.39 13.22 -9.00
N GLY A 220 11.65 13.10 -9.44
CA GLY A 220 12.62 14.20 -9.37
C GLY A 220 12.23 15.41 -10.23
N PHE A 221 11.67 15.17 -11.43
CA PHE A 221 11.19 16.23 -12.31
C PHE A 221 10.00 16.99 -11.70
N CYS A 222 9.01 16.26 -11.15
CA CYS A 222 7.88 16.87 -10.46
C CYS A 222 8.33 17.68 -9.24
N ALA A 223 9.32 17.20 -8.48
CA ALA A 223 9.89 17.94 -7.35
C ALA A 223 10.60 19.22 -7.80
N ALA A 224 11.40 19.16 -8.87
CA ALA A 224 12.07 20.33 -9.44
C ALA A 224 11.04 21.36 -9.96
N TYR A 225 10.00 20.91 -10.66
CA TYR A 225 8.92 21.79 -11.12
C TYR A 225 8.17 22.46 -9.95
N ALA A 226 7.84 21.69 -8.91
CA ALA A 226 7.23 22.23 -7.70
C ALA A 226 8.13 23.30 -7.07
N ARG A 227 9.44 23.06 -6.99
CA ARG A 227 10.42 24.03 -6.48
C ARG A 227 10.49 25.30 -7.33
N VAL A 228 10.53 25.18 -8.65
CA VAL A 228 10.49 26.34 -9.56
C VAL A 228 9.19 27.13 -9.37
N HIS A 229 8.06 26.45 -9.22
CA HIS A 229 6.78 27.10 -8.98
C HIS A 229 6.73 27.83 -7.63
N GLU A 230 7.37 27.29 -6.59
CA GLU A 230 7.55 27.96 -5.30
C GLU A 230 8.40 29.23 -5.43
N LEU A 231 9.56 29.15 -6.10
CA LEU A 231 10.44 30.29 -6.33
C LEU A 231 9.75 31.40 -7.13
N ARG A 232 9.04 31.02 -8.19
CA ARG A 232 8.20 31.95 -8.97
C ARG A 232 7.18 32.67 -8.10
N LYS A 233 6.54 31.96 -7.15
CA LYS A 233 5.56 32.56 -6.23
C LYS A 233 6.22 33.55 -5.26
N GLN A 234 7.49 33.34 -4.93
CA GLN A 234 8.28 34.24 -4.08
C GLN A 234 8.87 35.44 -4.85
N GLY A 235 8.78 35.44 -6.19
CA GLY A 235 9.31 36.52 -7.03
C GLY A 235 10.79 36.36 -7.41
N TRP A 236 11.37 35.17 -7.20
CA TRP A 236 12.67 34.79 -7.76
C TRP A 236 12.55 34.38 -9.23
#